data_AF-A0A357B286-F1
#
_entry.id   AF-A0A357B286-F1
#
_cell.length_a   1.000
_cell.length_b   1.000
_cell.length_c   1.000
_cell.angle_alpha   90.00
_cell.angle_beta   90.00
_cell.angle_gamma   90.00
#
_symmetry.space_group_name_H-M   'P 1'
#
loop_
_entity.id
_entity.type
_entity.pdbx_description
1 polymer ?
#
loop_
_entity_poly.entity_id
_entity_poly.type
_entity_poly.pdbx_seq_one_letter_code
_entity_poly.pdbx_strand_id
1 'polypeptide(L)'
;MDIAVRAAALGVVAAIVGLLIRKNNPEITVLLSLAASTAILTVALSLIGDVMEVAFLAREMSGLSPAVIRPVIKCVGIGIIAKIGADACRDAGSAGTASAVEFAGVVAALFTALPLMRTLLKMM
;
A
#
# COMPACT_ATOMS: atom_id res chain seq x y z
N MET A 1 1.70 18.12 -2.10
CA MET A 1 3.18 17.93 -2.10
C MET A 1 3.71 17.81 -0.67
N ASP A 2 3.20 18.65 0.24
CA ASP A 2 3.66 18.77 1.62
C ASP A 2 3.40 17.54 2.52
N ILE A 3 2.34 16.79 2.23
CA ILE A 3 1.89 15.68 3.09
C ILE A 3 2.85 14.48 2.99
N ALA A 4 3.28 14.12 1.78
CA ALA A 4 4.22 13.02 1.55
C ALA A 4 5.60 13.32 2.16
N VAL A 5 6.07 14.56 2.02
CA VAL A 5 7.35 15.01 2.61
C VAL A 5 7.27 15.03 4.14
N ARG A 6 6.15 15.49 4.72
CA ARG A 6 5.92 15.43 6.18
C ARG A 6 5.87 13.99 6.68
N ALA A 7 5.18 13.08 5.98
CA ALA A 7 5.12 11.67 6.34
C ALA A 7 6.51 11.02 6.30
N ALA A 8 7.28 11.28 5.25
CA ALA A 8 8.65 10.79 5.11
C ALA A 8 9.56 11.32 6.23
N ALA A 9 9.50 12.62 6.53
CA ALA A 9 10.28 13.22 7.62
C ALA A 9 9.91 12.63 8.98
N LEU A 10 8.62 12.45 9.26
CA LEU A 10 8.13 11.86 10.51
C LEU A 10 8.56 10.39 10.64
N GLY A 11 8.54 9.65 9.54
CA GLY A 11 9.05 8.27 9.49
C GLY A 11 10.56 8.16 9.73
N VAL A 12 11.36 9.07 9.16
CA VAL A 12 12.81 9.11 9.40
C VAL A 12 13.11 9.44 10.87
N VAL A 13 12.42 10.41 11.45
CA VAL A 13 12.58 10.77 12.87
C VAL A 13 12.20 9.59 13.78
N ALA A 14 11.06 8.93 13.51
CA ALA A 14 10.64 7.75 14.26
C ALA A 14 11.64 6.59 14.16
N ALA A 15 12.22 6.35 12.98
CA ALA A 15 13.24 5.32 12.79
C ALA A 15 14.53 5.62 13.58
N ILE A 16 14.98 6.87 13.60
CA ILE A 16 16.16 7.30 14.36
C ILE A 16 15.93 7.14 15.88
N VAL A 17 14.76 7.55 16.37
CA VAL A 17 14.38 7.40 17.78
C VAL A 17 14.23 5.92 18.16
N GLY A 18 13.67 5.09 17.28
CA GLY A 18 13.58 3.64 17.47
C GLY A 18 14.96 2.97 17.59
N LEU A 19 15.93 3.36 16.76
CA LEU A 19 17.30 2.84 16.83
C LEU A 19 17.99 3.16 18.17
N LEU A 20 17.70 4.33 18.76
CA LEU A 20 18.25 4.75 20.05
C LEU A 20 17.65 3.94 21.23
N ILE A 21 16.38 3.56 21.15
CA ILE A 21 15.66 2.83 22.22
C ILE A 21 15.94 1.32 22.20
N ARG A 22 16.23 0.76 21.02
CA ARG A 22 16.46 -0.68 20.80
C ARG A 22 17.55 -1.28 21.68
N LYS A 23 18.54 -0.48 22.08
CA LYS A 23 19.68 -0.95 22.89
C LYS A 23 19.28 -1.23 24.35
N ASN A 24 18.25 -0.56 24.89
CA ASN A 24 17.83 -0.71 26.28
C ASN A 24 16.54 -1.52 26.44
N ASN A 25 15.56 -1.40 25.52
CA ASN A 25 14.27 -2.08 25.64
C ASN A 25 13.73 -2.51 24.25
N PRO A 26 13.96 -3.78 23.83
CA PRO A 26 13.53 -4.25 22.51
C PRO A 26 12.00 -4.27 22.35
N GLU A 27 11.23 -4.51 23.41
CA GLU A 27 9.75 -4.51 23.37
C GLU A 27 9.16 -3.14 23.02
N ILE A 28 9.72 -2.06 23.60
CA ILE A 28 9.29 -0.68 23.32
C ILE A 28 9.62 -0.29 21.88
N THR A 29 10.68 -0.87 21.32
CA THR A 29 11.09 -0.60 19.92
C THR A 29 10.09 -1.17 18.93
N VAL A 30 9.53 -2.36 19.20
CA VAL A 30 8.49 -2.97 18.37
C VAL A 30 7.19 -2.18 18.47
N LEU A 31 6.81 -1.71 19.67
CA LEU A 31 5.67 -0.82 19.85
C LEU A 31 5.84 0.51 19.09
N LEU A 32 7.05 1.08 19.10
CA LEU A 32 7.35 2.33 18.39
C LEU A 32 7.35 2.15 16.87
N SER A 33 7.91 1.06 16.34
CA SER A 33 7.87 0.78 14.90
C SER A 33 6.44 0.53 14.43
N LEU A 34 5.63 -0.18 15.21
CA LEU A 34 4.21 -0.39 14.92
C LEU A 34 3.41 0.92 14.93
N ALA A 35 3.65 1.80 15.92
CA ALA A 35 3.00 3.10 15.99
C ALA A 35 3.42 4.01 14.81
N ALA A 36 4.71 4.02 14.46
CA ALA A 36 5.23 4.79 13.34
C ALA A 36 4.68 4.30 11.99
N SER A 37 4.68 2.99 11.74
CA SER A 37 4.13 2.41 10.51
C SER A 37 2.62 2.67 10.40
N THR A 38 1.87 2.59 11.50
CA THR A 38 0.44 2.91 11.53
C THR A 38 0.15 4.39 11.23
N ALA A 39 0.98 5.30 11.75
CA ALA A 39 0.86 6.74 11.48
C ALA A 39 1.21 7.09 10.02
N ILE A 40 2.27 6.50 9.47
CA ILE A 40 2.65 6.67 8.07
C ILE A 40 1.56 6.09 7.15
N LEU A 41 0.99 4.96 7.52
CA LEU A 41 -0.09 4.30 6.80
C LEU A 41 -1.36 5.16 6.71
N THR A 42 -1.77 5.80 7.80
CA THR A 42 -2.94 6.68 7.80
C THR A 42 -2.75 7.88 6.87
N VAL A 43 -1.53 8.40 6.78
CA VAL A 43 -1.19 9.47 5.83
C VAL A 43 -1.11 8.96 4.39
N ALA A 44 -0.64 7.75 4.14
CA ALA A 44 -0.65 7.17 2.80
C ALA A 44 -2.07 6.92 2.28
N LEU A 45 -3.00 6.51 3.17
CA LEU A 45 -4.40 6.28 2.82
C LEU A 45 -5.14 7.54 2.38
N SER A 46 -4.80 8.71 2.93
CA SER A 46 -5.43 9.98 2.49
C SER A 46 -5.02 10.36 1.07
N LEU A 47 -3.77 10.10 0.66
CA LEU A 47 -3.32 10.34 -0.72
C LEU A 47 -4.02 9.44 -1.74
N ILE A 48 -4.46 8.24 -1.35
CA ILE A 48 -5.17 7.31 -2.24
C ILE A 48 -6.55 7.87 -2.61
N GLY A 49 -7.21 8.59 -1.71
CA GLY A 49 -8.49 9.26 -1.98
C GLY A 49 -8.38 10.25 -3.15
N ASP A 50 -7.37 11.12 -3.10
CA ASP A 50 -7.13 12.13 -4.14
C ASP A 50 -6.82 11.50 -5.51
N VAL A 51 -6.00 10.43 -5.52
CA VAL A 51 -5.67 9.70 -6.75
C VAL A 51 -6.91 9.02 -7.36
N MET A 52 -7.79 8.49 -6.51
CA MET A 52 -9.04 7.86 -6.93
C MET A 52 -10.02 8.87 -7.53
N GLU A 53 -10.07 10.08 -7.01
CA GLU A 53 -10.90 11.16 -7.54
C GLU A 53 -10.43 11.60 -8.93
N VAL A 54 -9.12 11.79 -9.12
CA VAL A 54 -8.53 12.10 -10.44
C VAL A 54 -8.74 10.95 -11.43
N ALA A 55 -8.62 9.70 -10.99
CA ALA A 55 -8.91 8.54 -11.83
C ALA A 55 -10.38 8.47 -12.26
N PHE A 56 -11.31 8.94 -11.41
CA PHE A 56 -12.73 9.02 -11.74
C PHE A 56 -13.00 10.13 -12.76
N LEU A 57 -12.43 11.32 -12.57
CA LEU A 57 -12.50 12.43 -13.54
C LEU A 57 -11.92 12.03 -14.91
N ALA A 58 -10.75 11.38 -14.91
CA ALA A 58 -10.12 10.89 -16.15
C ALA A 58 -11.00 9.84 -16.87
N ARG A 59 -11.76 9.04 -16.14
CA ARG A 59 -12.71 8.08 -16.71
C ARG A 59 -13.89 8.78 -17.39
N GLU A 60 -14.42 9.81 -16.75
CA GLU A 60 -15.56 10.58 -17.27
C GLU A 60 -15.19 11.31 -18.56
N MET A 61 -13.94 11.78 -18.66
CA MET A 61 -13.41 12.44 -19.87
C MET A 61 -12.98 11.48 -20.98
N SER A 62 -12.52 10.27 -20.65
CA SER A 62 -11.94 9.33 -21.63
C SER A 62 -12.94 8.34 -22.24
N GLY A 63 -14.17 8.27 -21.72
CA GLY A 63 -15.20 7.34 -22.21
C GLY A 63 -14.85 5.85 -21.99
N LEU A 64 -13.82 5.57 -21.18
CA LEU A 64 -13.37 4.20 -20.95
C LEU A 64 -14.46 3.37 -20.25
N SER A 65 -14.69 2.18 -20.80
CA SER A 65 -15.62 1.20 -20.23
C SER A 65 -15.21 0.85 -18.79
N PRO A 66 -16.18 0.77 -17.85
CA PRO A 66 -15.94 0.31 -16.48
C PRO A 66 -15.24 -1.05 -16.40
N ALA A 67 -15.32 -1.86 -17.46
CA ALA A 67 -14.69 -3.18 -17.54
C ALA A 67 -13.15 -3.12 -17.57
N VAL A 68 -12.55 -2.00 -17.98
CA VAL A 68 -11.08 -1.84 -18.04
C VAL A 68 -10.54 -1.10 -16.82
N ILE A 69 -11.21 -0.02 -16.39
CA ILE A 69 -10.73 0.80 -15.27
C ILE A 69 -10.91 0.12 -13.92
N ARG A 70 -12.02 -0.61 -13.69
CA ARG A 70 -12.25 -1.29 -12.40
C ARG A 70 -11.15 -2.31 -12.06
N PRO A 71 -10.73 -3.21 -12.97
CA PRO A 71 -9.64 -4.13 -12.69
C PRO A 71 -8.32 -3.44 -12.38
N VAL A 72 -7.96 -2.39 -13.13
CA VAL A 72 -6.70 -1.65 -12.91
C VAL A 72 -6.66 -1.03 -11.52
N ILE A 73 -7.72 -0.32 -11.14
CA ILE A 73 -7.84 0.28 -9.80
C ILE A 73 -7.75 -0.78 -8.70
N LYS A 74 -8.44 -1.92 -8.85
CA LYS A 74 -8.37 -3.03 -7.89
C LYS A 74 -6.96 -3.60 -7.76
N CYS A 75 -6.24 -3.74 -8.87
CA CYS A 75 -4.87 -4.24 -8.89
C CYS A 75 -3.93 -3.33 -8.09
N VAL A 76 -4.04 -2.01 -8.31
CA VAL A 76 -3.28 -0.99 -7.56
C VAL A 76 -3.64 -1.04 -6.07
N GLY A 77 -4.92 -1.11 -5.73
CA GLY A 77 -5.38 -1.22 -4.35
C GLY A 77 -4.84 -2.46 -3.63
N ILE A 78 -4.86 -3.63 -4.28
CA ILE A 78 -4.31 -4.87 -3.73
C ILE A 78 -2.81 -4.73 -3.49
N GLY A 79 -2.06 -4.19 -4.45
CA GLY A 79 -0.62 -3.99 -4.32
C GLY A 79 -0.25 -3.08 -3.15
N ILE A 80 -1.01 -1.99 -2.96
CA ILE A 80 -0.82 -1.07 -1.84
C ILE A 80 -1.08 -1.78 -0.51
N ILE A 81 -2.25 -2.42 -0.35
CA ILE A 81 -2.64 -3.13 0.89
C ILE A 81 -1.65 -4.24 1.22
N ALA A 82 -1.25 -5.04 0.24
CA ALA A 82 -0.29 -6.13 0.45
C ALA A 82 1.08 -5.61 0.89
N LYS A 83 1.56 -4.52 0.29
CA LYS A 83 2.85 -3.92 0.66
C LYS A 83 2.83 -3.36 2.09
N ILE A 84 1.76 -2.65 2.44
CA ILE A 84 1.54 -2.14 3.79
C ILE A 84 1.50 -3.28 4.81
N GLY A 85 0.72 -4.32 4.52
CA GLY A 85 0.59 -5.46 5.43
C GLY A 85 1.92 -6.20 5.61
N ALA A 86 2.69 -6.36 4.53
CA ALA A 86 4.01 -6.98 4.57
C ALA A 86 5.02 -6.15 5.37
N ASP A 87 5.07 -4.84 5.15
CA ASP A 87 5.97 -3.94 5.88
C ASP A 87 5.62 -3.93 7.37
N ALA A 88 4.32 -3.92 7.73
CA ALA A 88 3.88 -4.06 9.13
C ALA A 88 4.32 -5.40 9.76
N CYS A 89 4.21 -6.52 9.03
CA CYS A 89 4.72 -7.81 9.50
C CYS A 89 6.25 -7.83 9.66
N ARG A 90 6.98 -7.14 8.78
CA ARG A 90 8.44 -7.03 8.81
C ARG A 90 8.89 -6.20 10.00
N ASP A 91 8.18 -5.11 10.31
CA ASP A 91 8.41 -4.25 11.47
C ASP A 91 8.10 -4.95 12.80
N ALA A 92 7.16 -5.90 12.81
CA ALA A 92 6.88 -6.79 13.94
C ALA A 92 7.93 -7.91 14.12
N GLY A 93 9.02 -7.90 13.33
CA GLY A 93 10.08 -8.91 13.38
C GLY A 93 9.73 -10.22 12.68
N SER A 94 8.57 -10.30 12.01
CA SER A 94 8.08 -11.51 11.35
C SER A 94 8.26 -11.41 9.83
N ALA A 95 9.52 -11.46 9.37
CA ALA A 95 9.85 -11.38 7.96
C ALA A 95 9.25 -12.53 7.11
N GLY A 96 9.07 -13.72 7.70
CA GLY A 96 8.46 -14.86 7.00
C GLY A 96 6.99 -14.62 6.64
N THR A 97 6.19 -14.07 7.56
CA THR A 97 4.80 -13.68 7.28
C THR A 97 4.73 -12.48 6.35
N ALA A 98 5.68 -11.53 6.42
CA ALA A 98 5.77 -10.44 5.45
C ALA A 98 5.87 -10.95 4.00
N SER A 99 6.78 -11.88 3.74
CA SER A 99 6.94 -12.50 2.41
C SER A 99 5.70 -13.26 1.96
N ALA A 100 5.00 -13.93 2.88
CA ALA A 100 3.73 -14.62 2.58
C ALA A 100 2.62 -13.63 2.19
N VAL A 101 2.54 -12.47 2.86
CA VAL A 101 1.59 -11.40 2.55
C VAL A 101 1.88 -10.78 1.19
N GLU A 102 3.15 -10.51 0.85
CA GLU A 102 3.53 -10.01 -0.48
C GLU A 102 3.13 -11.01 -1.57
N PHE A 103 3.41 -12.30 -1.37
CA PHE A 103 3.06 -13.34 -2.33
C PHE A 103 1.54 -13.44 -2.53
N ALA A 104 0.76 -13.44 -1.45
CA ALA A 104 -0.70 -13.43 -1.52
C ALA A 104 -1.22 -12.20 -2.29
N GLY A 105 -0.62 -11.04 -2.07
CA GLY A 105 -0.92 -9.81 -2.80
C GLY A 105 -0.68 -9.93 -4.31
N VAL A 106 0.45 -10.50 -4.71
CA VAL A 106 0.77 -10.73 -6.13
C VAL A 106 -0.22 -11.68 -6.78
N VAL A 107 -0.57 -12.79 -6.12
CA VAL A 107 -1.55 -13.75 -6.63
C VAL A 107 -2.95 -13.10 -6.76
N ALA A 108 -3.36 -12.32 -5.76
CA ALA A 108 -4.63 -11.61 -5.80
C ALA A 108 -4.68 -10.55 -6.91
N ALA A 109 -3.60 -9.79 -7.10
CA ALA A 109 -3.46 -8.83 -8.20
C ALA A 109 -3.59 -9.53 -9.56
N LEU A 110 -2.90 -10.66 -9.74
CA LEU A 110 -2.95 -11.45 -10.97
C LEU A 110 -4.37 -12.00 -11.24
N PHE A 111 -5.08 -12.44 -10.20
CA PHE A 111 -6.47 -12.86 -10.31
C PHE A 111 -7.39 -11.70 -10.73
N THR A 112 -7.15 -10.48 -10.23
CA THR A 112 -7.91 -9.30 -10.66
C THR A 112 -7.58 -8.82 -12.08
N ALA A 113 -6.45 -9.22 -12.66
CA ALA A 113 -6.13 -8.95 -14.06
C ALA A 113 -6.87 -9.88 -15.05
N LEU A 114 -7.33 -11.06 -14.61
CA LEU A 114 -8.10 -12.00 -15.43
C LEU A 114 -9.32 -11.39 -16.15
N PRO A 115 -10.22 -10.62 -15.48
CA PRO A 115 -11.35 -9.99 -16.17
C PRO A 115 -10.91 -9.04 -17.28
N LEU A 116 -9.77 -8.35 -17.12
CA LEU A 116 -9.24 -7.46 -18.14
C LEU A 116 -8.82 -8.25 -19.38
N MET A 117 -8.12 -9.38 -19.20
CA MET A 117 -7.79 -10.29 -20.30
C MET A 117 -9.03 -10.87 -20.99
N ARG A 118 -10.08 -11.21 -20.23
CA ARG A 118 -11.36 -11.69 -20.81
C ARG A 118 -12.06 -10.63 -21.65
N THR A 119 -12.00 -9.36 -21.24
CA THR A 119 -12.57 -8.25 -22.01
C THR A 119 -11.81 -8.04 -23.32
N LEU A 120 -10.48 -8.08 -23.29
CA LEU A 120 -9.66 -7.98 -24.51
C LEU A 120 -9.92 -9.14 -25.47
N LEU A 121 -10.00 -10.37 -24.97
CA LEU A 121 -10.32 -11.56 -25.76
C LEU A 121 -11.72 -11.52 -26.39
N LYS A 122 -12.69 -10.83 -25.78
CA LYS A 122 -14.05 -10.65 -26.34
C LYS A 122 -14.14 -9.54 -27.38
N MET A 123 -13.18 -8.62 -27.40
CA MET A 123 -13.12 -7.53 -28.39
C MET A 123 -12.40 -7.94 -29.67
N MET A 124 -11.69 -9.07 -29.65
CA MET A 124 -11.04 -9.69 -30.79
C MET A 124 -11.99 -10.70 -31.44
#